data_AF-A0A6J4XVN5-F1
#
_entry.id   AF-A0A6J4XVN5-F1
#
_cell.length_a   1.000
_cell.length_b   1.000
_cell.length_c   1.000
_cell.angle_alpha   90.00
_cell.angle_beta   90.00
_cell.angle_gamma   90.00
#
_symmetry.space_group_name_H-M   'P 1'
#
loop_
_entity.id
_entity.type
_entity.pdbx_description
1 polymer ?
#
loop_
_entity_poly.entity_id
_entity_poly.type
_entity_poly.pdbx_seq_one_letter_code
_entity_poly.pdbx_strand_id
1 'polypeptide(L)'
;LCMYLMVNSSKGISSVFMAKWIGVAQKTAWKMGHAIRELMDPGAESQPPLHGIVELDEKYIGGKPRFKKGVKHERGKGTAKQPVLVAAQRQGAVRSALVENDSAAELGPWV
;
A
#
# COMPACT_ATOMS: atom_id res chain seq x y z
N LEU A 1 12.28 1.43 21.10
CA LEU A 1 12.75 0.26 20.32
C LEU A 1 11.93 0.01 19.05
N CYS A 2 10.60 -0.15 19.10
CA CYS A 2 9.78 -0.41 17.89
C CYS A 2 10.00 0.61 16.75
N MET A 3 9.94 1.91 17.05
CA MET A 3 10.15 2.97 16.06
C MET A 3 11.53 2.86 15.40
N TYR A 4 12.60 2.66 16.19
CA TYR A 4 13.95 2.48 15.68
C TYR A 4 14.04 1.32 14.66
N LEU A 5 13.43 0.17 14.97
CA LEU A 5 13.42 -0.99 14.10
C LEU A 5 12.61 -0.77 12.81
N MET A 6 11.57 0.05 12.87
CA MET A 6 10.76 0.38 11.69
C MET A 6 11.47 1.33 10.75
N VAL A 7 12.09 2.40 11.28
CA VAL A 7 12.77 3.43 10.48
C VAL A 7 14.07 2.90 9.88
N ASN A 8 14.81 2.04 10.59
CA ASN A 8 16.09 1.51 10.09
C ASN A 8 15.95 0.26 9.21
N SER A 9 14.74 -0.27 9.01
CA SER A 9 14.56 -1.43 8.13
C SER A 9 14.40 -0.98 6.68
N SER A 10 15.28 -1.44 5.80
CA SER A 10 15.24 -1.15 4.36
C SER A 10 14.01 -1.72 3.63
N LYS A 11 13.30 -2.69 4.24
CA LYS A 11 12.16 -3.40 3.63
C LYS A 11 10.92 -3.46 4.53
N GLY A 12 10.87 -2.61 5.56
CA GLY A 12 9.91 -2.73 6.64
C GLY A 12 10.14 -3.98 7.51
N ILE A 13 9.39 -4.11 8.60
CA ILE A 13 9.55 -5.21 9.56
C ILE A 13 8.21 -5.92 9.80
N SER A 14 8.24 -7.26 9.74
CA SER A 14 7.08 -8.09 10.06
C SER A 14 6.75 -8.00 11.54
N SER A 15 5.47 -7.97 11.91
CA SER A 15 5.03 -7.97 13.30
C SER A 15 5.51 -9.21 14.07
N VAL A 16 5.77 -10.33 13.39
CA VAL A 16 6.35 -11.55 13.99
C VAL A 16 7.79 -11.32 14.44
N PHE A 17 8.62 -10.71 13.59
CA PHE A 17 10.01 -10.39 13.94
C PHE A 17 10.09 -9.27 14.98
N MET A 18 9.24 -8.24 14.82
CA MET A 18 9.12 -7.17 15.79
C MET A 18 8.78 -7.73 17.19
N ALA A 19 7.82 -8.64 17.29
CA ALA A 19 7.47 -9.31 18.55
C ALA A 19 8.63 -10.07 19.18
N LYS A 20 9.40 -10.82 18.38
CA LYS A 20 10.58 -11.55 18.85
C LYS A 20 11.66 -10.62 19.41
N TRP A 21 11.93 -9.50 18.73
CA TRP A 21 13.01 -8.59 19.12
C TRP A 21 12.64 -7.70 20.32
N ILE A 22 11.36 -7.37 20.49
CA ILE A 22 10.88 -6.53 21.60
C ILE A 22 10.44 -7.37 22.81
N GLY A 23 10.21 -8.67 22.63
CA GLY A 23 9.81 -9.58 23.71
C GLY A 23 8.32 -9.48 24.08
N VAL A 24 7.46 -9.22 23.09
CA VAL A 24 6.01 -9.10 23.28
C VAL A 24 5.24 -10.09 22.41
N ALA A 25 3.96 -10.28 22.69
CA ALA A 25 3.10 -11.09 21.81
C ALA A 25 2.96 -10.44 20.42
N GLN A 26 2.83 -11.27 19.38
CA GLN A 26 2.70 -10.80 17.99
C GLN A 26 1.53 -9.82 17.79
N LYS A 27 0.38 -10.07 18.43
CA LYS A 27 -0.78 -9.17 18.40
C LYS A 27 -0.47 -7.78 18.96
N THR A 28 0.38 -7.70 19.99
CA THR A 28 0.81 -6.44 20.60
C THR A 28 1.75 -5.70 19.65
N ALA A 29 2.76 -6.39 19.10
CA ALA A 29 3.65 -5.80 18.10
C ALA A 29 2.90 -5.31 16.85
N TRP A 30 1.86 -6.04 16.42
CA TRP A 30 1.00 -5.64 15.32
C TRP A 30 0.26 -4.33 15.62
N LYS A 31 -0.39 -4.22 16.80
CA LYS A 31 -1.05 -2.97 17.22
C LYS A 31 -0.07 -1.80 17.32
N MET A 32 1.09 -2.01 17.93
CA MET A 32 2.14 -0.98 18.04
C MET A 32 2.62 -0.52 16.67
N GLY A 33 2.89 -1.45 15.75
CA GLY A 33 3.34 -1.13 14.40
C GLY A 33 2.30 -0.34 13.61
N HIS A 34 1.01 -0.60 13.80
CA HIS A 34 -0.05 0.22 13.19
C HIS A 34 -0.11 1.63 13.78
N ALA A 35 -0.12 1.76 15.12
CA ALA A 35 -0.11 3.06 15.77
C ALA A 35 1.09 3.92 15.36
N ILE A 36 2.27 3.32 15.22
CA ILE A 36 3.47 4.05 14.77
C ILE A 36 3.33 4.51 13.32
N ARG A 37 2.78 3.68 12.40
CA ARG A 37 2.58 4.10 11.00
C ARG A 37 1.57 5.23 10.89
N GLU A 38 0.49 5.15 11.66
CA GLU A 38 -0.50 6.23 11.74
C GLU A 38 0.14 7.54 12.21
N LEU A 39 0.97 7.49 13.25
CA LEU A 39 1.71 8.66 13.75
C LEU A 39 2.77 9.18 12.78
N MET A 40 3.24 8.34 11.85
CA MET A 40 4.18 8.71 10.80
C MET A 40 3.48 9.20 9.53
N ASP A 41 2.16 9.08 9.44
CA ASP A 41 1.40 9.57 8.30
C ASP A 41 1.37 11.11 8.38
N PRO A 42 1.98 11.84 7.42
CA PRO A 42 1.91 13.29 7.41
C PRO A 42 0.49 13.82 7.15
N GLY A 43 -0.47 12.95 6.76
CA GLY A 43 -1.85 13.31 6.46
C GLY A 43 -2.02 13.84 5.03
N ALA A 44 -3.19 13.61 4.44
CA ALA A 44 -3.48 13.97 3.04
C ALA A 44 -3.46 15.49 2.78
N GLU A 45 -3.86 16.30 3.77
CA GLU A 45 -3.95 17.76 3.63
C GLU A 45 -2.58 18.46 3.67
N SER A 46 -1.55 17.81 4.22
CA SER A 46 -0.23 18.43 4.38
C SER A 46 0.70 18.23 3.18
N GLN A 47 0.33 17.38 2.22
CA GLN A 47 1.22 17.02 1.12
C GLN A 47 0.88 17.79 -0.17
N PRO A 48 1.81 18.57 -0.74
CA PRO A 48 1.60 19.25 -2.03
C PRO A 48 1.39 18.22 -3.16
N PRO A 49 0.72 18.59 -4.28
CA PRO A 49 0.61 17.72 -5.45
C PRO A 49 1.96 17.15 -5.90
N LEU A 50 1.94 15.95 -6.49
CA LEU A 50 3.14 15.40 -7.09
C LEU A 50 3.55 16.30 -8.27
N HIS A 51 4.84 16.32 -8.61
CA HIS A 51 5.33 17.20 -9.67
C HIS A 51 6.50 16.58 -10.43
N GLY A 52 6.76 17.14 -11.61
CA GLY A 52 7.80 16.65 -12.50
C GLY A 52 7.41 15.32 -13.14
N ILE A 53 8.30 14.32 -13.04
CA ILE A 53 8.07 12.99 -13.58
C ILE A 53 7.45 12.12 -12.49
N VAL A 54 6.18 11.76 -12.70
CA VAL A 54 5.41 10.86 -11.85
C VAL A 54 5.19 9.55 -12.62
N GLU A 55 5.57 8.45 -12.00
CA GLU A 55 5.34 7.10 -12.51
C GLU A 55 4.07 6.54 -11.87
N LEU A 56 3.12 6.11 -12.70
CA LEU A 56 1.87 5.51 -12.27
C LEU A 56 1.93 3.99 -12.47
N ASP A 57 1.53 3.24 -11.44
CA ASP A 57 1.33 1.80 -11.51
C ASP A 57 0.00 1.42 -10.86
N GLU A 58 -0.63 0.37 -11.36
CA GLU A 58 -1.94 -0.06 -10.90
C GLU A 58 -1.93 -1.53 -10.51
N LYS A 59 -2.61 -1.82 -9.40
CA LYS A 59 -2.68 -3.17 -8.87
C LYS A 59 -4.07 -3.54 -8.39
N TYR A 60 -4.54 -4.68 -8.89
CA TYR A 60 -5.83 -5.25 -8.51
C TYR A 60 -5.68 -6.15 -7.29
N ILE A 61 -6.17 -5.67 -6.13
CA ILE A 61 -6.09 -6.38 -4.85
C ILE A 61 -7.38 -7.15 -4.60
N GLY A 62 -7.22 -8.44 -4.30
CA GLY A 62 -8.33 -9.32 -3.96
C GLY A 62 -7.97 -10.79 -4.05
N GLY A 63 -8.78 -11.62 -3.40
CA GLY A 63 -8.59 -13.07 -3.34
C GLY A 63 -8.55 -13.72 -4.72
N LYS A 64 -7.85 -14.86 -4.82
CA LYS A 64 -7.89 -15.68 -6.02
C LYS A 64 -9.31 -16.28 -6.16
N PRO A 65 -9.96 -16.18 -7.33
CA PRO A 65 -11.27 -16.78 -7.51
C PRO A 65 -11.20 -18.30 -7.29
N ARG A 66 -12.24 -18.87 -6.69
CA ARG A 66 -12.36 -20.33 -6.53
C ARG A 66 -12.51 -20.98 -7.91
N PHE A 67 -11.75 -22.04 -8.14
CA PHE A 67 -11.79 -22.79 -9.39
C PHE A 67 -13.21 -23.32 -9.68
N LYS A 68 -13.65 -23.16 -10.92
CA LYS A 68 -14.86 -23.76 -11.47
C LYS A 68 -14.53 -24.44 -12.80
N LYS A 69 -14.92 -25.70 -12.96
CA LYS A 69 -14.68 -26.47 -14.19
C LYS A 69 -15.34 -25.77 -15.38
N GLY A 70 -14.59 -25.56 -16.46
CA GLY A 70 -15.08 -24.89 -17.67
C GLY A 70 -15.12 -23.36 -17.59
N VAL A 71 -14.74 -22.74 -16.46
CA VAL A 71 -14.72 -21.28 -16.32
C VAL A 71 -13.27 -20.78 -16.34
N LYS A 72 -12.98 -19.84 -17.26
CA LYS A 72 -11.73 -19.07 -17.25
C LYS A 72 -11.96 -17.77 -16.51
N HIS A 73 -11.29 -17.60 -15.38
CA HIS A 73 -11.34 -16.32 -14.65
C HIS A 73 -10.43 -15.30 -15.33
N GLU A 74 -10.96 -14.09 -15.50
CA GLU A 74 -10.21 -12.95 -16.00
C GLU A 74 -9.13 -12.51 -14.99
N ARG A 75 -8.21 -11.66 -15.44
CA ARG A 75 -7.07 -11.15 -14.66
C ARG A 75 -6.99 -9.63 -14.83
N GLY A 76 -6.41 -8.95 -13.85
CA GLY A 76 -6.26 -7.49 -13.88
C GLY A 76 -7.61 -6.78 -14.01
N LYS A 77 -7.72 -5.89 -15.00
CA LYS A 77 -8.89 -5.06 -15.30
C LYS A 77 -10.21 -5.83 -15.49
N GLY A 78 -10.14 -7.06 -15.99
CA GLY A 78 -11.34 -7.90 -16.15
C GLY A 78 -11.90 -8.49 -14.85
N THR A 79 -11.28 -8.20 -13.70
CA THR A 79 -11.71 -8.75 -12.42
C THR A 79 -12.51 -7.74 -11.62
N ALA A 80 -13.46 -8.23 -10.82
CA ALA A 80 -14.15 -7.44 -9.80
C ALA A 80 -13.27 -7.16 -8.55
N LYS A 81 -11.95 -7.12 -8.71
CA LYS A 81 -11.00 -6.82 -7.62
C LYS A 81 -10.86 -5.32 -7.51
N GLN A 82 -10.66 -4.82 -6.29
CA GLN A 82 -10.40 -3.42 -6.05
C GLN A 82 -9.10 -2.99 -6.75
N PRO A 83 -9.14 -2.05 -7.71
CA PRO A 83 -7.92 -1.44 -8.21
C PRO A 83 -7.36 -0.48 -7.18
N VAL A 84 -6.03 -0.48 -7.08
CA VAL A 84 -5.24 0.44 -6.27
C VAL A 84 -4.22 1.08 -7.18
N LEU A 85 -4.27 2.40 -7.28
CA LEU A 85 -3.27 3.20 -7.96
C LEU A 85 -2.10 3.46 -7.01
N VAL A 86 -0.89 3.43 -7.55
CA VAL A 86 0.32 3.94 -6.92
C VAL A 86 0.92 4.99 -7.84
N ALA A 87 1.07 6.21 -7.33
CA ALA A 87 1.74 7.32 -8.01
C ALA A 87 3.05 7.64 -7.29
N ALA A 88 4.18 7.49 -7.99
CA ALA A 88 5.51 7.67 -7.45
C ALA A 88 6.24 8.81 -8.18
N GLN A 89 6.51 9.90 -7.48
CA GLN A 89 7.40 10.95 -7.99
C GLN A 89 8.84 10.44 -7.96
N ARG A 90 9.59 10.64 -9.06
CA ARG A 90 11.01 10.28 -9.09
C ARG A 90 11.77 11.01 -7.99
N GLN A 91 12.48 10.24 -7.15
CA GLN A 91 13.23 10.73 -5.99
C GLN A 91 12.36 11.54 -5.00
N GLY A 92 11.05 11.30 -4.97
CA GLY A 92 10.11 12.08 -4.18
C GLY A 92 9.09 11.21 -3.43
N ALA A 93 7.92 11.82 -3.21
CA ALA A 93 6.84 11.18 -2.49
C ALA A 93 6.17 10.06 -3.33
N VAL A 94 5.62 9.09 -2.62
CA VAL A 94 4.78 8.03 -3.19
C VAL A 94 3.41 8.13 -2.56
N ARG A 95 2.38 8.03 -3.39
CA ARG A 95 0.97 8.05 -2.99
C ARG A 95 0.29 6.80 -3.49
N SER A 96 -0.68 6.32 -2.73
CA SER A 96 -1.52 5.20 -3.14
C SER A 96 -2.97 5.48 -2.81
N ALA A 97 -3.87 5.10 -3.71
CA ALA A 97 -5.29 5.34 -3.55
C ALA A 97 -6.12 4.19 -4.10
N LEU A 98 -7.31 4.02 -3.51
CA LEU A 98 -8.35 3.21 -4.14
C LEU A 98 -8.94 4.03 -5.28
N VAL A 99 -8.99 3.41 -6.46
CA VAL A 99 -9.61 4.00 -7.66
C VAL A 99 -10.72 3.09 -8.14
N GLU A 100 -11.66 3.63 -8.91
CA GLU A 100 -12.73 2.81 -9.48
C GLU A 100 -12.26 2.03 -10.72
N ASN A 101 -11.37 2.63 -11.52
CA ASN A 101 -10.87 2.08 -12.78
C ASN A 101 -9.53 2.70 -13.17
N ASP A 102 -8.97 2.24 -14.29
CA ASP A 102 -7.68 2.63 -14.87
C ASP A 102 -7.81 3.71 -15.97
N SER A 103 -8.97 4.39 -16.05
CA SER A 103 -9.16 5.40 -17.07
C SER A 103 -8.33 6.65 -16.77
N ALA A 104 -7.80 7.29 -17.82
CA ALA A 104 -7.00 8.51 -17.66
C ALA A 104 -7.74 9.63 -16.88
N ALA A 105 -9.08 9.67 -16.96
CA ALA A 105 -9.89 10.63 -16.22
C ALA A 105 -9.87 10.37 -14.70
N GLU A 106 -9.86 9.11 -14.29
CA GLU A 106 -9.79 8.69 -12.88
C GLU A 106 -8.36 8.84 -12.31
N LEU A 107 -7.35 8.61 -13.15
CA LEU A 107 -5.94 8.68 -12.73
C LEU A 107 -5.38 10.10 -12.71
N GLY A 108 -5.87 10.98 -13.59
CA GLY A 108 -5.36 12.35 -13.76
C GLY A 108 -5.25 13.17 -12.48
N PRO A 109 -6.23 13.15 -11.55
CA PRO A 109 -6.16 13.88 -10.28
C PRO A 109 -5.06 13.44 -9.31
N TRP A 110 -4.46 12.26 -9.52
CA TRP A 110 -3.42 11.72 -8.64
C TRP A 110 -2.00 12.12 -9.04
N VAL A 111 -1.85 12.78 -10.19
CA VAL A 111 -0.59 13.35 -10.69
C VAL A 111 -0.53 14.84 -10.34
#